data_AF-A0A2P8QYY9-F1
#
_entry.id   AF-A0A2P8QYY9-F1
#
_cell.length_a   1.000
_cell.length_b   1.000
_cell.length_c   1.000
_cell.angle_alpha   90.00
_cell.angle_beta   90.00
_cell.angle_gamma   90.00
#
_symmetry.space_group_name_H-M   'P 1'
#
loop_
_entity.id
_entity.type
_entity.pdbx_description
1 polymer ?
#
loop_
_entity_poly.entity_id
_entity_poly.type
_entity_poly.pdbx_seq_one_letter_code
_entity_poly.pdbx_strand_id
1 'polypeptide(L)'
;MRVSTSRLPADHFISGALFGGMTAAAFGIYNKEKATAENIKEICKYAVEGGIATSLSISASNKLVSKNYLGAAFDVALGVGMIVAIENILKVKEEQK
;
A
#
# COMPACT_ATOMS: atom_id res chain seq x y z
N MET A 1 -17.96 21.66 -13.33
CA MET A 1 -17.38 20.32 -13.11
C MET A 1 -16.88 20.24 -11.67
N ARG A 2 -17.68 19.73 -10.73
CA ARG A 2 -17.21 19.48 -9.35
C ARG A 2 -16.44 18.16 -9.39
N VAL A 3 -15.13 18.22 -9.57
CA VAL A 3 -14.27 17.09 -9.21
C VAL A 3 -14.34 17.02 -7.69
N SER A 4 -15.24 16.19 -7.17
CA SER A 4 -15.32 15.89 -5.75
C SER A 4 -14.07 15.08 -5.39
N THR A 5 -12.97 15.79 -5.18
CA THR A 5 -11.72 15.27 -4.61
C THR A 5 -12.00 14.99 -3.15
N SER A 6 -12.65 13.87 -2.89
CA SER A 6 -12.78 13.37 -1.53
C SER A 6 -11.35 13.19 -0.99
N ARG A 7 -11.00 13.98 0.02
CA ARG A 7 -9.65 13.97 0.67
C ARG A 7 -9.54 12.86 1.69
N LEU A 8 -10.41 11.85 1.64
CA LEU A 8 -10.34 10.78 2.62
C LEU A 8 -9.15 9.88 2.26
N PRO A 9 -8.39 9.43 3.27
CA PRO A 9 -7.34 8.42 3.10
C PRO A 9 -7.77 7.23 2.23
N ALA A 10 -9.03 6.80 2.35
CA ALA A 10 -9.60 5.70 1.59
C ALA A 10 -9.68 5.94 0.07
N ASP A 11 -9.85 7.19 -0.38
CA ASP A 11 -9.90 7.51 -1.81
C ASP A 11 -8.51 7.42 -2.45
N HIS A 12 -7.48 7.66 -1.65
CA HIS A 12 -6.08 7.51 -2.04
C HIS A 12 -5.57 6.07 -1.88
N PHE A 13 -6.35 5.18 -1.25
CA PHE A 13 -6.01 3.76 -1.19
C PHE A 13 -6.01 3.13 -2.57
N ILE A 14 -7.05 3.38 -3.37
CA ILE A 14 -7.19 2.76 -4.71
C ILE A 14 -6.06 3.21 -5.64
N SER A 15 -5.75 4.51 -5.65
CA SER A 15 -4.66 5.03 -6.49
C SER A 15 -3.29 4.55 -6.01
N GLY A 16 -3.07 4.50 -4.69
CA GLY A 16 -1.88 3.89 -4.11
C GLY A 16 -1.73 2.42 -4.45
N ALA A 17 -2.85 1.67 -4.45
CA ALA A 17 -2.84 0.25 -4.74
C ALA A 17 -2.55 -0.05 -6.21
N LEU A 18 -3.17 0.72 -7.11
CA LEU A 18 -2.85 0.65 -8.53
C LEU A 18 -1.37 1.00 -8.77
N PHE A 19 -0.87 2.06 -8.13
CA PHE A 19 0.53 2.45 -8.27
C PHE A 19 1.49 1.36 -7.79
N GLY A 20 1.26 0.79 -6.59
CA GLY A 20 2.08 -0.29 -6.03
C GLY A 20 2.05 -1.56 -6.88
N GLY A 21 0.88 -1.97 -7.37
CA GLY A 21 0.76 -3.13 -8.25
C GLY A 21 1.42 -2.91 -9.61
N MET A 22 1.29 -1.72 -10.20
CA MET A 22 1.95 -1.38 -11.46
C MET A 22 3.47 -1.31 -11.32
N THR A 23 3.99 -0.78 -10.21
CA THR A 23 5.44 -0.75 -9.97
C THR A 23 6.00 -2.16 -9.78
N ALA A 24 5.32 -3.02 -9.03
CA ALA A 24 5.70 -4.42 -8.89
C ALA A 24 5.67 -5.16 -10.25
N ALA A 25 4.62 -4.97 -11.04
CA ALA A 25 4.50 -5.57 -12.36
C ALA A 25 5.62 -5.08 -13.31
N ALA A 26 5.93 -3.78 -13.29
CA ALA A 26 7.02 -3.21 -14.06
C ALA A 26 8.39 -3.79 -13.64
N PHE A 27 8.59 -4.03 -12.34
CA PHE A 27 9.81 -4.65 -11.82
C PHE A 27 9.95 -6.11 -12.27
N GLY A 28 8.86 -6.88 -12.23
CA GLY A 28 8.84 -8.26 -12.75
C GLY A 28 9.12 -8.32 -14.26
N ILE A 29 8.58 -7.38 -15.05
CA ILE A 29 8.88 -7.27 -16.49
C ILE A 29 10.37 -6.94 -16.70
N TYR A 30 10.93 -6.01 -15.92
CA TYR A 30 12.34 -5.63 -16.00
C TYR A 30 13.27 -6.83 -15.72
N ASN A 31 12.91 -7.65 -14.74
CA ASN A 31 13.65 -8.86 -14.37
C ASN A 31 13.37 -10.07 -15.29
N LYS A 32 12.59 -9.91 -16.36
CA LYS A 32 12.16 -10.98 -17.28
C LYS A 32 11.50 -12.16 -16.57
N GLU A 33 10.82 -11.88 -15.47
CA GLU A 33 10.09 -12.91 -14.75
C GLU A 33 8.90 -13.39 -15.58
N LYS A 34 8.67 -14.70 -15.62
CA LYS A 34 7.49 -15.25 -16.29
C LYS A 34 6.25 -14.87 -15.49
N ALA A 35 5.10 -14.72 -16.15
CA ALA A 35 3.83 -14.57 -15.45
C ALA A 35 3.45 -15.89 -14.77
N THR A 36 3.90 -16.07 -13.53
CA THR A 36 3.57 -17.20 -12.65
C THR A 36 2.53 -16.77 -11.62
N ALA A 37 1.85 -17.75 -11.01
CA ALA A 37 0.90 -17.49 -9.93
C ALA A 37 1.58 -16.80 -8.72
N GLU A 38 2.85 -17.09 -8.47
CA GLU A 38 3.66 -16.46 -7.42
C GLU A 38 3.87 -14.97 -7.71
N ASN A 39 4.26 -14.62 -8.94
CA ASN A 39 4.51 -13.24 -9.32
C ASN A 39 3.23 -12.40 -9.31
N ILE A 40 2.09 -13.00 -9.68
CA ILE A 40 0.78 -12.34 -9.56
C ILE A 40 0.43 -12.11 -8.08
N LYS A 41 0.70 -13.08 -7.21
CA LYS A 41 0.48 -12.93 -5.76
C LYS A 41 1.34 -11.83 -5.17
N GLU A 42 2.60 -11.72 -5.61
CA GLU A 42 3.51 -10.65 -5.22
C GLU A 42 3.04 -9.28 -5.73
N ILE A 43 2.59 -9.17 -6.98
CA ILE A 43 1.97 -7.94 -7.50
C ILE A 43 0.74 -7.53 -6.68
N CYS A 44 -0.12 -8.49 -6.32
CA CYS A 44 -1.27 -8.23 -5.46
C CYS A 44 -0.86 -7.79 -4.05
N LYS A 45 0.20 -8.39 -3.49
CA LYS A 45 0.78 -7.98 -2.20
C LYS A 45 1.21 -6.50 -2.25
N TYR A 46 2.03 -6.14 -3.23
CA TYR A 46 2.50 -4.76 -3.39
C TYR A 46 1.38 -3.78 -3.72
N ALA A 47 0.31 -4.22 -4.39
CA ALA A 47 -0.88 -3.40 -4.57
C ALA A 47 -1.54 -3.10 -3.22
N VAL A 48 -1.78 -4.09 -2.37
CA VAL A 48 -2.39 -3.84 -1.05
C VAL A 48 -1.48 -2.96 -0.18
N GLU A 49 -0.17 -3.23 -0.16
CA GLU A 49 0.81 -2.42 0.57
C GLU A 49 0.88 -0.98 0.07
N GLY A 50 0.91 -0.78 -1.25
CA GLY A 50 0.89 0.54 -1.88
C GLY A 50 -0.36 1.35 -1.53
N GLY A 51 -1.53 0.69 -1.44
CA GLY A 51 -2.77 1.32 -0.99
C GLY A 51 -2.73 1.74 0.48
N ILE A 52 -2.25 0.87 1.37
CA ILE A 52 -2.11 1.17 2.81
C ILE A 52 -1.10 2.29 3.03
N ALA A 53 0.08 2.17 2.41
CA ALA A 53 1.14 3.17 2.51
C ALA A 53 0.63 4.54 2.06
N THR A 54 -0.05 4.61 0.91
CA THR A 54 -0.55 5.89 0.37
C THR A 54 -1.66 6.47 1.25
N SER A 55 -2.65 5.66 1.65
CA SER A 55 -3.77 6.12 2.48
C SER A 55 -3.30 6.66 3.84
N LEU A 56 -2.45 5.92 4.55
CA LEU A 56 -1.93 6.34 5.85
C LEU A 56 -0.93 7.49 5.74
N SER A 57 -0.15 7.57 4.65
CA SER A 57 0.70 8.74 4.39
C SER A 57 -0.15 10.00 4.19
N ILE A 58 -1.27 9.92 3.48
CA ILE A 58 -2.20 11.06 3.34
C ILE A 58 -2.83 11.42 4.68
N SER A 59 -3.25 10.44 5.47
CA SER A 59 -3.76 10.65 6.83
C SER A 59 -2.75 11.37 7.73
N ALA A 60 -1.52 10.86 7.76
CA ALA A 60 -0.41 11.44 8.51
C ALA A 60 -0.08 12.85 8.03
N SER A 61 -0.05 13.07 6.71
CA SER A 61 0.21 14.37 6.11
C SER A 61 -0.85 15.41 6.51
N ASN A 62 -2.14 15.03 6.50
CA ASN A 62 -3.23 15.89 6.97
C ASN A 62 -3.08 16.27 8.45
N LYS A 63 -2.69 15.32 9.31
CA LYS A 63 -2.46 15.56 10.75
C LYS A 63 -1.22 16.41 11.01
N LEU A 64 -0.18 16.24 10.19
CA LEU A 64 1.06 17.01 10.26
C LEU A 64 0.82 18.50 9.95
N VAL A 65 0.04 18.79 8.90
CA VAL A 65 -0.39 20.17 8.56
C VAL A 65 -1.23 20.77 9.69
N SER A 66 -2.00 19.96 10.40
CA SER A 66 -2.82 20.37 11.55
C SER A 66 -2.04 20.50 12.86
N LYS A 67 -0.69 20.46 12.82
CA LYS A 67 0.22 20.48 13.99
C LYS A 67 0.03 19.31 14.98
N ASN A 68 -0.69 18.27 14.57
CA ASN A 68 -0.87 17.06 15.37
C ASN A 68 0.21 16.03 15.03
N TYR A 69 1.43 16.29 15.50
CA TYR A 69 2.59 15.43 15.23
C TYR A 69 2.48 14.04 15.87
N LEU A 70 1.87 13.94 17.06
CA LEU A 70 1.61 12.67 17.73
C LEU A 70 0.67 11.78 16.92
N GLY A 71 -0.43 12.35 16.41
CA GLY A 71 -1.36 11.63 15.56
C GLY A 71 -0.77 11.25 14.20
N ALA A 72 0.12 12.07 13.64
CA ALA A 72 0.85 11.74 12.41
C ALA A 72 1.85 10.60 12.64
N ALA A 73 2.59 10.62 13.75
CA ALA A 73 3.52 9.55 14.11
C ALA A 73 2.78 8.22 14.35
N PHE A 74 1.60 8.27 14.99
CA PHE A 74 0.76 7.10 15.17
C PHE A 74 0.29 6.51 13.85
N ASP A 75 -0.16 7.33 12.89
CA ASP A 75 -0.60 6.85 11.57
C ASP A 75 0.55 6.22 10.77
N VAL A 76 1.76 6.79 10.86
CA VAL A 76 2.96 6.20 10.25
C VAL A 76 3.30 4.86 10.90
N ALA A 77 3.31 4.80 12.23
CA ALA A 77 3.58 3.56 12.96
C ALA A 77 2.53 2.48 12.64
N LEU A 78 1.25 2.87 12.56
CA LEU A 78 0.15 1.99 12.17
C LEU A 78 0.34 1.47 10.73
N GLY A 79 0.82 2.32 9.81
CA GLY A 79 1.07 1.91 8.43
C GLY A 79 2.20 0.92 8.29
N VAL A 80 3.32 1.17 8.96
CA VAL A 80 4.43 0.20 9.02
C VAL A 80 3.94 -1.10 9.67
N GLY A 81 3.19 -1.03 10.76
CA GLY A 81 2.62 -2.19 11.44
C GLY A 81 1.68 -3.01 10.55
N MET A 82 0.81 -2.36 9.78
CA MET A 82 -0.09 -3.03 8.84
C MET A 82 0.67 -3.70 7.69
N ILE A 83 1.69 -3.03 7.13
CA ILE A 83 2.53 -3.62 6.07
C ILE A 83 3.22 -4.88 6.61
N VAL A 84 3.85 -4.80 7.78
CA VAL A 84 4.49 -5.96 8.43
C VAL A 84 3.47 -7.07 8.71
N ALA A 85 2.27 -6.75 9.17
CA ALA A 85 1.22 -7.75 9.41
C ALA A 85 0.80 -8.45 8.10
N ILE A 86 0.67 -7.72 7.00
CA ILE A 86 0.35 -8.26 5.68
C ILE A 86 1.46 -9.14 5.15
N GLU A 87 2.72 -8.74 5.33
CA GLU A 87 3.86 -9.59 4.96
C GLU A 87 3.80 -10.93 5.69
N ASN A 88 3.52 -10.92 6.99
CA ASN A 88 3.43 -12.15 7.78
C ASN A 88 2.22 -13.00 7.37
N ILE A 89 1.05 -12.41 7.17
CA ILE A 89 -0.17 -13.14 6.76
C ILE A 89 0.01 -13.77 5.37
N LEU A 90 0.63 -13.05 4.44
CA LEU A 90 0.81 -13.54 3.06
C LEU A 90 1.96 -14.56 2.94
N LYS A 91 3.01 -14.45 3.77
CA LYS A 91 4.09 -15.45 3.90
C LYS A 91 3.60 -16.75 4.55
N VAL A 92 2.76 -16.68 5.59
CA VAL A 92 2.14 -17.87 6.21
C VAL A 92 1.33 -18.69 5.19
N LYS A 93 0.83 -18.05 4.13
CA LYS A 93 0.14 -18.73 3.03
C LYS A 93 1.05 -19.48 2.04
N GLU A 94 2.36 -19.23 2.05
CA GLU A 94 3.35 -19.92 1.20
C GLU A 94 3.90 -21.19 1.85
N GLU A 95 4.01 -21.24 3.17
CA GLU A 95 4.55 -22.40 3.92
C GLU A 95 3.55 -23.56 4.11
N GLN A 96 2.32 -23.44 3.61
CA GLN A 96 1.25 -24.45 3.74
C GLN A 96 1.06 -25.31 2.48
N LYS A 97 2.05 -25.40 1.59
CA LYS A 97 1.98 -26.23 0.37
C LYS A 97 2.87 -27.45 0.44
#